data_AF-A0AAD0DUV6-F1
#
_entry.id   AF-A0AAD0DUV6-F1
#
_cell.length_a   1.000
_cell.length_b   1.000
_cell.length_c   1.000
_cell.angle_alpha   90.00
_cell.angle_beta   90.00
_cell.angle_gamma   90.00
#
_symmetry.space_group_name_H-M   'P 1'
#
loop_
_entity.id
_entity.type
_entity.pdbx_description
1 polymer ?
#
loop_
_entity_poly.entity_id
_entity_poly.type
_entity_poly.pdbx_seq_one_letter_code
_entity_poly.pdbx_strand_id
1 'polypeptide(L)'
;MITRIEKVAKTKEFVFDDGERACVITDMQGMPLYYPNLYLTTQVRNRSLSSSSLANTAGHLCVFLQILSERGINLIDRFSKGVVLENYEIEAMRGYMQRRLLAQPEGLARTCFAGKVYVSKEIVHARTGAAVDYVSWLAGRYLKSPVDPEALARVLSAMKDIRPLNKKRNLLYRDNGLDDVTASAIREVLKPDSSYRLWDDDGVQSRNKLMLTLLYELGIRRGELLNIKCED
;
A
#
# COMPACT_ATOMS: atom_id res chain seq x y z
N MET A 1 -11.33 31.04 -12.74
CA MET A 1 -10.76 29.82 -13.37
C MET A 1 -10.95 28.66 -12.41
N ILE A 2 -11.71 27.64 -12.78
CA ILE A 2 -11.80 26.40 -11.99
C ILE A 2 -10.58 25.57 -12.40
N THR A 3 -9.52 25.60 -11.60
CA THR A 3 -8.34 24.76 -11.82
C THR A 3 -8.78 23.30 -11.71
N ARG A 4 -8.60 22.53 -12.79
CA ARG A 4 -8.90 21.10 -12.78
C ARG A 4 -7.96 20.44 -11.79
N ILE A 5 -8.50 19.69 -10.82
CA ILE A 5 -7.67 18.93 -9.89
C ILE A 5 -7.19 17.68 -10.62
N GLU A 6 -5.87 17.53 -10.69
CA GLU A 6 -5.23 16.39 -11.30
C GLU A 6 -4.48 15.57 -10.25
N LYS A 7 -4.21 14.32 -10.62
CA LYS A 7 -3.38 13.43 -9.81
C LYS A 7 -1.95 13.94 -9.85
N VAL A 8 -1.25 13.94 -8.71
CA VAL A 8 0.12 14.49 -8.66
C VAL A 8 1.22 13.45 -8.73
N ALA A 9 0.92 12.21 -8.32
CA ALA A 9 1.93 11.18 -8.20
C ALA A 9 1.35 9.80 -8.51
N LYS A 10 2.18 8.94 -9.11
CA LYS A 10 1.89 7.53 -9.36
C LYS A 10 3.12 6.67 -9.03
N THR A 11 2.87 5.42 -8.66
CA THR A 11 3.93 4.43 -8.49
C THR A 11 4.25 3.77 -9.82
N LYS A 12 5.53 3.50 -10.05
CA LYS A 12 6.02 2.68 -11.16
C LYS A 12 6.92 1.59 -10.59
N GLU A 13 6.52 0.35 -10.80
CA GLU A 13 7.31 -0.83 -10.44
C GLU A 13 8.17 -1.27 -11.61
N PHE A 14 9.36 -1.79 -11.33
CA PHE A 14 10.28 -2.33 -12.32
C PHE A 14 11.15 -3.41 -11.70
N VAL A 15 11.83 -4.17 -12.56
CA VAL A 15 12.71 -5.28 -12.20
C VAL A 15 14.09 -4.96 -12.75
N PHE A 16 15.11 -5.08 -11.92
CA PHE A 16 16.51 -4.96 -12.32
C PHE A 16 16.99 -6.24 -13.01
N ASP A 17 18.14 -6.17 -13.68
CA ASP A 17 18.71 -7.30 -14.43
C ASP A 17 19.07 -8.50 -13.52
N ASP A 18 19.30 -8.25 -12.23
CA ASP A 18 19.53 -9.26 -11.18
C ASP A 18 18.22 -9.89 -10.65
N GLY A 19 17.05 -9.50 -11.19
CA GLY A 19 15.74 -9.96 -10.76
C GLY A 19 15.16 -9.19 -9.57
N GLU A 20 15.88 -8.20 -9.03
CA GLU A 20 15.41 -7.42 -7.91
C GLU A 20 14.23 -6.52 -8.32
N ARG A 21 13.15 -6.56 -7.54
CA ARG A 21 11.96 -5.73 -7.75
C ARG A 21 12.06 -4.41 -6.99
N ALA A 22 11.87 -3.30 -7.68
CA ALA A 22 11.88 -1.96 -7.10
C ALA A 22 10.66 -1.13 -7.49
N CYS A 23 10.44 -0.06 -6.75
CA CYS A 23 9.34 0.88 -6.96
C CYS A 23 9.85 2.31 -6.86
N VAL A 24 9.40 3.16 -7.81
CA VAL A 24 9.68 4.60 -7.85
C VAL A 24 8.37 5.36 -7.91
N ILE A 25 8.31 6.50 -7.22
CA ILE A 25 7.20 7.45 -7.30
C ILE A 25 7.52 8.49 -8.37
N THR A 26 6.68 8.63 -9.37
CA THR A 26 6.81 9.65 -10.42
C THR A 26 5.66 10.65 -10.37
N ASP A 27 5.86 11.82 -10.96
CA ASP A 27 4.75 12.66 -11.38
C ASP A 27 3.95 12.00 -12.52
N MET A 28 2.97 12.74 -13.06
CA MET A 28 2.13 12.22 -14.14
C MET A 28 2.88 12.13 -15.48
N GLN A 29 3.87 12.99 -15.69
CA GLN A 29 4.75 13.05 -16.86
C GLN A 29 5.83 11.95 -16.85
N GLY A 30 6.04 11.30 -15.71
CA GLY A 30 7.00 10.21 -15.54
C GLY A 30 8.32 10.62 -14.88
N MET A 31 8.45 11.87 -14.43
CA MET A 31 9.65 12.32 -13.71
C MET A 31 9.62 11.84 -12.26
N PRO A 32 10.70 11.21 -11.75
CA PRO A 32 10.77 10.80 -10.36
C PRO A 32 10.69 11.97 -9.38
N LEU A 33 9.83 11.85 -8.38
CA LEU A 33 9.75 12.84 -7.30
C LEU A 33 10.94 12.69 -6.36
N TYR A 34 11.76 13.73 -6.20
CA TYR A 34 13.02 13.66 -5.45
C TYR A 34 12.85 13.19 -3.99
N TYR A 35 12.12 13.95 -3.16
CA TYR A 35 12.01 13.66 -1.73
C TYR A 35 11.31 12.33 -1.40
N PRO A 36 10.18 11.96 -2.06
CA PRO A 36 9.55 10.67 -1.82
C PRO A 36 10.47 9.50 -2.17
N ASN A 37 11.20 9.56 -3.29
CA ASN A 37 12.13 8.48 -3.67
C ASN A 37 13.38 8.45 -2.77
N LEU A 38 13.88 9.59 -2.31
CA LEU A 38 14.97 9.64 -1.35
C LEU A 38 14.56 9.00 0.00
N TYR A 39 13.33 9.22 0.45
CA TYR A 39 12.79 8.53 1.61
C TYR A 39 12.69 7.01 1.38
N LEU A 40 12.10 6.58 0.27
CA LEU A 40 11.92 5.16 -0.03
C LEU A 40 13.26 4.42 -0.08
N THR A 41 14.27 5.01 -0.75
CA THR A 41 15.60 4.42 -0.88
C THR A 41 16.38 4.41 0.43
N THR A 42 16.32 5.47 1.23
CA THR A 42 17.13 5.57 2.45
C THR A 42 16.48 4.95 3.70
N GLN A 43 15.15 4.94 3.78
CA GLN A 43 14.42 4.51 4.99
C GLN A 43 13.69 3.20 4.83
N VAL A 44 13.06 2.95 3.68
CA VAL A 44 12.16 1.81 3.52
C VAL A 44 12.90 0.61 2.96
N ARG A 45 13.71 0.80 1.90
CA ARG A 45 14.53 -0.26 1.30
C ARG A 45 15.58 -0.81 2.27
N ASN A 46 16.19 0.04 3.09
CA ASN A 46 17.18 -0.38 4.09
C ASN A 46 16.62 -1.22 5.25
N ARG A 47 15.29 -1.41 5.34
CA ARG A 47 14.66 -2.25 6.38
C ARG A 47 14.56 -3.73 5.99
N SER A 48 15.18 -4.15 4.88
CA SER A 48 15.12 -5.53 4.34
C SER A 48 13.68 -6.06 4.21
N LEU A 49 12.74 -5.18 3.89
CA LEU A 49 11.33 -5.52 3.69
C LEU A 49 11.12 -6.10 2.29
N SER A 50 10.04 -6.87 2.11
CA SER A 50 9.66 -7.39 0.79
C SER A 50 9.45 -6.25 -0.22
N SER A 51 9.69 -6.54 -1.50
CA SER A 51 9.42 -5.60 -2.60
C SER A 51 7.95 -5.15 -2.64
N SER A 52 7.02 -6.04 -2.27
CA SER A 52 5.60 -5.69 -2.09
C SER A 52 5.36 -4.67 -0.99
N SER A 53 6.12 -4.72 0.11
CA SER A 53 6.02 -3.74 1.20
C SER A 53 6.51 -2.36 0.73
N LEU A 54 7.61 -2.31 -0.03
CA LEU A 54 8.12 -1.07 -0.63
C LEU A 54 7.08 -0.43 -1.55
N ALA A 55 6.49 -1.22 -2.45
CA ALA A 55 5.44 -0.77 -3.36
C ALA A 55 4.19 -0.27 -2.62
N ASN A 56 3.77 -0.98 -1.56
CA ASN A 56 2.65 -0.56 -0.71
C ASN A 56 2.93 0.78 -0.02
N THR A 57 4.11 0.95 0.60
CA THR A 57 4.51 2.21 1.23
C THR A 57 4.55 3.34 0.20
N ALA A 58 5.08 3.10 -1.01
CA ALA A 58 5.08 4.08 -2.08
C ALA A 58 3.66 4.50 -2.51
N GLY A 59 2.74 3.53 -2.62
CA GLY A 59 1.33 3.79 -2.91
C GLY A 59 0.63 4.60 -1.80
N HIS A 60 0.95 4.30 -0.54
CA HIS A 60 0.48 5.09 0.60
C HIS A 60 1.01 6.53 0.58
N LEU A 61 2.28 6.73 0.22
CA LEU A 61 2.84 8.07 0.05
C LEU A 61 2.18 8.84 -1.09
N CYS A 62 1.84 8.19 -2.22
CA CYS A 62 1.11 8.86 -3.31
C CYS A 62 -0.24 9.42 -2.83
N VAL A 63 -0.94 8.71 -1.95
CA VAL A 63 -2.16 9.22 -1.31
C VAL A 63 -1.87 10.45 -0.48
N PHE A 64 -0.84 10.41 0.37
CA PHE A 64 -0.47 11.55 1.21
C PHE A 64 -0.06 12.78 0.37
N LEU A 65 0.75 12.59 -0.66
CA LEU A 65 1.16 13.65 -1.59
C LEU A 65 -0.04 14.28 -2.31
N GLN A 66 -1.02 13.48 -2.72
CA GLN A 66 -2.26 14.00 -3.29
C GLN A 66 -3.01 14.91 -2.31
N ILE A 67 -3.09 14.51 -1.04
CA ILE A 67 -3.77 15.32 0.00
C ILE A 67 -3.06 16.67 0.17
N LEU A 68 -1.72 16.65 0.24
CA LEU A 68 -0.93 17.87 0.34
C LEU A 68 -1.17 18.79 -0.87
N SER A 69 -1.20 18.24 -2.08
CA SER A 69 -1.45 19.02 -3.28
C SER A 69 -2.85 19.63 -3.33
N GLU A 70 -3.91 18.87 -3.01
CA GLU A 70 -5.28 19.39 -3.01
C GLU A 70 -5.49 20.48 -1.94
N ARG A 71 -4.67 20.47 -0.89
CA ARG A 71 -4.66 21.48 0.17
C ARG A 71 -3.67 22.63 -0.09
N GLY A 72 -2.87 22.58 -1.15
CA GLY A 72 -1.84 23.58 -1.43
C GLY A 72 -0.70 23.61 -0.40
N ILE A 73 -0.42 22.47 0.25
CA ILE A 73 0.61 22.37 1.29
C ILE A 73 1.95 21.97 0.67
N ASN A 74 2.95 22.84 0.77
CA ASN A 74 4.33 22.53 0.43
C ASN A 74 5.17 22.35 1.71
N LEU A 75 5.45 21.10 2.08
CA LEU A 75 6.21 20.78 3.30
C LEU A 75 7.64 21.31 3.26
N ILE A 76 8.29 21.32 2.09
CA ILE A 76 9.68 21.77 1.96
C ILE A 76 9.79 23.26 2.24
N ASP A 77 8.93 24.06 1.59
CA ASP A 77 8.86 25.50 1.80
C ASP A 77 8.58 25.83 3.28
N ARG A 78 7.59 25.16 3.88
CA ARG A 78 7.24 25.37 5.29
C ARG A 78 8.35 24.99 6.26
N PHE A 79 8.94 23.80 6.11
CA PHE A 79 10.03 23.36 6.97
C PHE A 79 11.25 24.25 6.85
N SER A 80 11.55 24.75 5.64
CA SER A 80 12.63 25.71 5.44
C SER A 80 12.42 27.04 6.17
N LYS A 81 11.17 27.39 6.47
CA LYS A 81 10.74 28.57 7.24
C LYS A 81 10.51 28.28 8.73
N GLY A 82 10.75 27.03 9.19
CA GLY A 82 10.48 26.63 10.57
C GLY A 82 9.01 26.43 10.91
N VAL A 83 8.14 26.35 9.90
CA VAL A 83 6.69 26.19 10.06
C VAL A 83 6.32 24.72 9.89
N VAL A 84 5.49 24.20 10.80
CA VAL A 84 4.95 22.83 10.72
C VAL A 84 3.48 22.85 10.26
N LEU A 85 2.86 21.67 10.18
CA LEU A 85 1.43 21.56 9.88
C LEU A 85 0.59 22.09 11.05
N GLU A 86 -0.58 22.64 10.75
CA GLU A 86 -1.54 23.09 11.76
C GLU A 86 -2.57 22.00 12.08
N ASN A 87 -3.18 22.07 13.27
CA ASN A 87 -4.13 21.05 13.74
C ASN A 87 -5.34 20.90 12.80
N TYR A 88 -5.84 22.00 12.22
CA TYR A 88 -6.98 21.94 11.30
C TYR A 88 -6.61 21.22 10.00
N GLU A 89 -5.35 21.28 9.56
CA GLU A 89 -4.86 20.57 8.37
C GLU A 89 -4.81 19.07 8.63
N ILE A 90 -4.38 18.67 9.83
CA ILE A 90 -4.32 17.27 10.26
C ILE A 90 -5.74 16.68 10.33
N GLU A 91 -6.70 17.40 10.92
CA GLU A 91 -8.09 16.94 10.98
C GLU A 91 -8.72 16.86 9.58
N ALA A 92 -8.40 17.82 8.71
CA ALA A 92 -8.76 17.78 7.30
C ALA A 92 -8.19 16.55 6.56
N MET A 93 -7.00 16.08 6.91
CA MET A 93 -6.38 14.89 6.31
C MET A 93 -7.10 13.60 6.72
N ARG A 94 -7.69 13.53 7.92
CA ARG A 94 -8.38 12.35 8.45
C ARG A 94 -9.42 11.80 7.46
N GLY A 95 -10.26 12.68 6.92
CA GLY A 95 -11.30 12.30 5.96
C GLY A 95 -10.74 11.75 4.64
N TYR A 96 -9.64 12.30 4.15
CA TYR A 96 -9.02 11.84 2.90
C TYR A 96 -8.28 10.51 3.04
N MET A 97 -7.61 10.28 4.18
CA MET A 97 -6.90 9.02 4.45
C MET A 97 -7.81 7.80 4.36
N GLN A 98 -9.09 7.97 4.67
CA GLN A 98 -10.13 6.92 4.63
C GLN A 98 -10.70 6.68 3.23
N ARG A 99 -10.55 7.62 2.30
CA ARG A 99 -11.16 7.55 0.96
C ARG A 99 -10.23 6.86 -0.04
N ARG A 100 -10.82 6.21 -1.05
CA ARG A 100 -10.05 5.65 -2.16
C ARG A 100 -9.54 6.76 -3.08
N LEU A 101 -8.25 6.75 -3.39
CA LEU A 101 -7.67 7.60 -4.43
C LEU A 101 -8.06 7.07 -5.81
N LEU A 102 -8.60 7.94 -6.66
CA LEU A 102 -9.04 7.61 -8.01
C LEU A 102 -7.85 7.56 -8.98
N ALA A 103 -7.91 6.66 -9.96
CA ALA A 103 -6.87 6.57 -10.99
C ALA A 103 -6.95 7.76 -11.95
N GLN A 104 -8.17 8.12 -12.35
CA GLN A 104 -8.51 9.29 -13.15
C GLN A 104 -9.76 9.94 -12.55
N PRO A 105 -9.70 11.21 -12.12
CA PRO A 105 -10.90 11.94 -11.70
C PRO A 105 -11.77 12.24 -12.93
N GLU A 106 -13.05 11.90 -12.88
CA GLU A 106 -13.99 12.13 -13.99
C GLU A 106 -14.45 13.60 -14.04
N GLY A 107 -14.46 14.18 -15.24
CA GLY A 107 -15.08 15.50 -15.52
C GLY A 107 -14.55 16.66 -14.66
N LEU A 108 -15.48 17.41 -14.06
CA LEU A 108 -15.29 18.60 -13.19
C LEU A 108 -15.06 18.24 -11.71
N ALA A 109 -14.50 17.06 -11.43
CA ALA A 109 -14.29 16.61 -10.06
C ALA A 109 -13.47 17.62 -9.23
N ARG A 110 -13.97 17.92 -8.03
CA ARG A 110 -13.33 18.84 -7.06
C ARG A 110 -12.28 18.15 -6.19
N THR A 111 -11.98 16.89 -6.43
CA THR A 111 -11.03 16.08 -5.65
C THR A 111 -10.69 14.79 -6.41
N CYS A 112 -9.48 14.26 -6.22
CA CYS A 112 -9.07 12.96 -6.74
C CYS A 112 -9.53 11.79 -5.85
N PHE A 113 -10.32 12.05 -4.80
CA PHE A 113 -10.80 11.03 -3.87
C PHE A 113 -12.25 10.62 -4.12
N ALA A 114 -12.53 9.32 -4.04
CA ALA A 114 -13.87 8.77 -4.20
C ALA A 114 -14.83 9.27 -3.10
N GLY A 115 -16.06 9.64 -3.42
CA GLY A 115 -17.01 10.24 -2.47
C GLY A 115 -17.50 9.30 -1.36
N LYS A 116 -17.95 8.08 -1.72
CA LYS A 116 -18.52 7.10 -0.78
C LYS A 116 -17.80 5.75 -0.79
N VAL A 117 -16.56 5.71 -1.28
CA VAL A 117 -15.75 4.49 -1.33
C VAL A 117 -14.59 4.62 -0.33
N TYR A 118 -14.69 3.84 0.74
CA TYR A 118 -13.75 3.86 1.85
C TYR A 118 -12.82 2.66 1.79
N VAL A 119 -11.61 2.83 2.32
CA VAL A 119 -10.63 1.74 2.48
C VAL A 119 -10.75 1.11 3.87
N SER A 120 -10.19 -0.10 4.03
CA SER A 120 -10.21 -0.79 5.32
C SER A 120 -9.40 -0.05 6.39
N LYS A 121 -9.66 -0.34 7.66
CA LYS A 121 -8.97 0.29 8.79
C LYS A 121 -7.46 0.01 8.77
N GLU A 122 -7.08 -1.17 8.32
CA GLU A 122 -5.69 -1.59 8.15
C GLU A 122 -4.96 -0.73 7.12
N ILE A 123 -5.63 -0.41 6.00
CA ILE A 123 -5.08 0.48 4.97
C ILE A 123 -4.96 1.91 5.52
N VAL A 124 -5.96 2.42 6.25
CA VAL A 124 -5.86 3.74 6.87
C VAL A 124 -4.68 3.78 7.85
N HIS A 125 -4.53 2.75 8.69
CA HIS A 125 -3.41 2.63 9.61
C HIS A 125 -2.05 2.67 8.88
N ALA A 126 -1.91 1.87 7.81
CA ALA A 126 -0.69 1.82 7.01
C ALA A 126 -0.39 3.15 6.29
N ARG A 127 -1.41 3.81 5.73
CA ARG A 127 -1.30 5.14 5.10
C ARG A 127 -0.82 6.20 6.08
N THR A 128 -1.49 6.27 7.24
CA THR A 128 -1.13 7.22 8.29
C THR A 128 0.28 6.95 8.82
N GLY A 129 0.65 5.67 8.97
CA GLY A 129 2.02 5.28 9.32
C GLY A 129 3.07 5.80 8.34
N ALA A 130 2.88 5.53 7.04
CA ALA A 130 3.78 6.01 6.00
C ALA A 130 3.89 7.54 5.96
N ALA A 131 2.76 8.26 6.11
CA ALA A 131 2.74 9.71 6.14
C ALA A 131 3.50 10.29 7.35
N VAL A 132 3.26 9.74 8.55
CA VAL A 132 3.95 10.17 9.78
C VAL A 132 5.45 9.93 9.68
N ASP A 133 5.86 8.74 9.25
CA ASP A 133 7.28 8.38 9.12
C ASP A 133 7.97 9.29 8.09
N TYR A 134 7.30 9.59 6.97
CA TYR A 134 7.82 10.50 5.95
C TYR A 134 7.94 11.94 6.45
N VAL A 135 6.90 12.47 7.12
CA VAL A 135 6.91 13.83 7.69
C VAL A 135 8.02 13.97 8.73
N SER A 136 8.15 12.99 9.63
CA SER A 136 9.22 12.94 10.63
C SER A 136 10.60 12.94 9.99
N TRP A 137 10.81 12.07 9.00
CA TRP A 137 12.06 11.97 8.25
C TRP A 137 12.43 13.26 7.51
N LEU A 138 11.43 13.91 6.91
CA LEU A 138 11.62 15.13 6.13
C LEU A 138 11.91 16.32 7.05
N ALA A 139 11.16 16.44 8.15
CA ALA A 139 11.36 17.48 9.14
C ALA A 139 12.75 17.39 9.78
N GLY A 140 13.22 16.18 10.12
CA GLY A 140 14.57 15.97 10.67
C GLY A 140 15.72 16.42 9.76
N ARG A 141 15.45 16.72 8.46
CA ARG A 141 16.44 17.20 7.49
C ARG A 141 16.26 18.67 7.13
N TYR A 142 15.02 19.13 7.02
CA TYR A 142 14.70 20.42 6.41
C TYR A 142 14.03 21.41 7.36
N LEU A 143 13.57 20.97 8.54
CA LEU A 143 12.97 21.87 9.52
C LEU A 143 14.06 22.74 10.16
N LYS A 144 14.12 24.01 9.76
CA LYS A 144 15.04 24.99 10.34
C LYS A 144 14.45 25.56 11.62
N SER A 145 15.26 25.63 12.68
CA SER A 145 15.00 26.31 13.97
C SER A 145 13.54 26.70 14.19
N PRO A 146 12.66 25.73 14.50
CA PRO A 146 11.25 26.02 14.70
C PRO A 146 11.09 26.97 15.88
N VAL A 147 10.17 27.93 15.77
CA VAL A 147 9.87 28.88 16.85
C VAL A 147 9.46 28.16 18.13
N ASP A 148 8.76 27.03 17.97
CA ASP A 148 8.38 26.12 19.04
C ASP A 148 9.03 24.74 18.80
N PRO A 149 10.01 24.35 19.65
CA PRO A 149 10.71 23.07 19.53
C PRO A 149 9.81 21.83 19.60
N GLU A 150 8.66 21.92 20.26
CA GLU A 150 7.75 20.80 20.46
C GLU A 150 6.65 20.72 19.39
N ALA A 151 6.53 21.74 18.53
CA ALA A 151 5.46 21.80 17.53
C ALA A 151 5.46 20.59 16.60
N LEU A 152 6.64 20.14 16.15
CA LEU A 152 6.76 18.93 15.34
C LEU A 152 6.27 17.68 16.08
N ALA A 153 6.64 17.52 17.35
CA ALA A 153 6.23 16.36 18.14
C ALA A 153 4.71 16.30 18.30
N ARG A 154 4.07 17.45 18.55
CA ARG A 154 2.60 17.55 18.65
C ARG A 154 1.91 17.24 17.32
N VAL A 155 2.45 17.75 16.20
CA VAL A 155 1.96 17.42 14.85
C VAL A 155 2.05 15.92 14.56
N LEU A 156 3.20 15.30 14.84
CA LEU A 156 3.39 13.87 14.62
C LEU A 156 2.47 13.03 15.51
N SER A 157 2.21 13.47 16.74
CA SER A 157 1.22 12.83 17.64
C SER A 157 -0.20 12.95 17.07
N ALA A 158 -0.64 14.15 16.70
CA ALA A 158 -1.96 14.37 16.14
C ALA A 158 -2.19 13.61 14.83
N MET A 159 -1.15 13.50 13.98
CA MET A 159 -1.22 12.64 12.79
C MET A 159 -1.36 11.16 13.15
N LYS A 160 -0.70 10.67 14.21
CA LYS A 160 -0.87 9.28 14.70
C LYS A 160 -2.30 9.03 15.19
N ASP A 161 -2.97 10.03 15.75
CA ASP A 161 -4.37 9.93 16.22
C ASP A 161 -5.39 9.86 15.07
N ILE A 162 -4.96 9.99 13.80
CA ILE A 162 -5.77 9.63 12.64
C ILE A 162 -5.99 8.11 12.56
N ARG A 163 -5.06 7.31 13.11
CA ARG A 163 -5.12 5.84 13.02
C ARG A 163 -6.43 5.32 13.63
N PRO A 164 -7.17 4.45 12.92
CA PRO A 164 -8.40 3.91 13.45
C PRO A 164 -8.09 3.04 14.66
N LEU A 165 -8.91 3.17 15.71
CA LEU A 165 -8.88 2.24 16.84
C LEU A 165 -9.35 0.87 16.34
N ASN A 166 -8.39 -0.02 16.14
CA ASN A 166 -8.67 -1.42 15.90
C ASN A 166 -9.04 -2.05 17.25
N LYS A 167 -10.35 -2.11 17.54
CA LYS A 167 -10.83 -3.09 18.53
C LYS A 167 -10.39 -4.44 17.97
N LYS A 168 -9.41 -5.07 18.62
CA LYS A 168 -9.03 -6.45 18.36
C LYS A 168 -10.29 -7.28 18.57
N ARG A 169 -11.09 -7.47 17.52
CA ARG A 169 -11.97 -8.63 17.48
C ARG A 169 -10.99 -9.78 17.41
N ASN A 170 -10.80 -10.45 18.53
CA ASN A 170 -10.38 -11.85 18.52
C ASN A 170 -11.38 -12.53 17.58
N LEU A 171 -11.00 -12.66 16.31
CA LEU A 171 -11.64 -13.56 15.38
C LEU A 171 -11.39 -14.92 16.04
N LEU A 172 -12.37 -15.36 16.84
CA LEU A 172 -12.57 -16.78 17.11
C LEU A 172 -12.37 -17.45 15.77
N TYR A 173 -11.36 -18.31 15.72
CA TYR A 173 -10.91 -19.07 14.57
C TYR A 173 -12.15 -19.52 13.79
N ARG A 174 -12.54 -18.77 12.75
CA ARG A 174 -13.51 -19.28 11.80
C ARG A 174 -12.70 -20.27 11.01
N ASP A 175 -13.01 -21.54 11.23
CA ASP A 175 -12.53 -22.60 10.37
C ASP A 175 -13.04 -22.29 8.96
N ASN A 176 -12.19 -21.62 8.18
CA ASN A 176 -12.43 -21.28 6.79
C ASN A 176 -11.86 -22.37 5.88
N GLY A 177 -11.54 -23.55 6.42
CA GLY A 177 -11.18 -24.73 5.65
C GLY A 177 -12.33 -25.16 4.74
N LEU A 178 -11.99 -25.84 3.66
CA LEU A 178 -13.00 -26.56 2.88
C LEU A 178 -13.56 -27.67 3.76
N ASP A 179 -14.87 -27.86 3.76
CA ASP A 179 -15.46 -29.04 4.37
C ASP A 179 -15.01 -30.30 3.62
N ASP A 180 -15.00 -31.45 4.32
CA ASP A 180 -14.49 -32.71 3.76
C ASP A 180 -15.22 -33.15 2.48
N VAL A 181 -16.50 -32.80 2.34
CA VAL A 181 -17.31 -33.12 1.16
C VAL A 181 -16.82 -32.29 -0.03
N THR A 182 -16.67 -30.98 0.16
CA THR A 182 -16.16 -30.09 -0.88
C THR A 182 -14.71 -30.42 -1.26
N ALA A 183 -13.84 -30.69 -0.28
CA ALA A 183 -12.46 -31.10 -0.53
C ALA A 183 -12.40 -32.40 -1.34
N SER A 184 -13.26 -33.38 -1.01
CA SER A 184 -13.34 -34.64 -1.76
C SER A 184 -13.87 -34.45 -3.17
N ALA A 185 -14.91 -33.64 -3.36
CA ALA A 185 -15.42 -33.31 -4.69
C ALA A 185 -14.35 -32.63 -5.56
N ILE A 186 -13.60 -31.68 -5.01
CA ILE A 186 -12.48 -31.03 -5.71
C ILE A 186 -11.41 -32.06 -6.10
N ARG A 187 -11.02 -32.96 -5.19
CA ARG A 187 -10.05 -34.02 -5.51
C ARG A 187 -10.52 -34.94 -6.64
N GLU A 188 -11.80 -35.30 -6.68
CA GLU A 188 -12.38 -36.12 -7.76
C GLU A 188 -12.36 -35.40 -9.11
N VAL A 189 -12.67 -34.09 -9.14
CA VAL A 189 -12.61 -33.29 -10.37
C VAL A 189 -11.17 -33.09 -10.85
N LEU A 190 -10.19 -33.02 -9.95
CA LEU A 190 -8.78 -32.82 -10.28
C LEU A 190 -8.07 -34.08 -10.79
N LYS A 191 -8.73 -35.25 -10.78
CA LYS A 191 -8.14 -36.48 -11.32
C LYS A 191 -7.90 -36.33 -12.85
N PRO A 192 -6.74 -36.75 -13.39
CA PRO A 192 -6.46 -36.63 -14.83
C PRO A 192 -7.47 -37.36 -15.72
N ASP A 193 -8.02 -38.46 -15.23
CA ASP A 193 -9.02 -39.32 -15.85
C ASP A 193 -10.47 -38.94 -15.47
N SER A 194 -10.67 -37.82 -14.78
CA SER A 194 -12.01 -37.34 -14.42
C SER A 194 -12.82 -37.02 -15.68
N SER A 195 -14.09 -37.40 -15.69
CA SER A 195 -15.04 -36.99 -16.73
C SER A 195 -15.27 -35.47 -16.76
N TYR A 196 -14.91 -34.78 -15.67
CA TYR A 196 -14.91 -33.33 -15.55
C TYR A 196 -13.55 -32.76 -15.94
N ARG A 197 -13.19 -32.87 -17.23
CA ARG A 197 -11.93 -32.33 -17.75
C ARG A 197 -11.95 -30.80 -17.65
N LEU A 198 -11.22 -30.26 -16.68
CA LEU A 198 -11.12 -28.80 -16.46
C LEU A 198 -10.13 -28.12 -17.40
N TRP A 199 -9.15 -28.86 -17.92
CA TRP A 199 -8.09 -28.34 -18.78
C TRP A 199 -7.81 -29.29 -19.95
N ASP A 200 -7.61 -28.72 -21.14
CA ASP A 200 -7.41 -29.50 -22.38
C ASP A 200 -5.99 -30.09 -22.51
N ASP A 201 -5.05 -29.63 -21.70
CA ASP A 201 -3.65 -30.08 -21.69
C ASP A 201 -3.37 -30.95 -20.46
N ASP A 202 -2.90 -32.18 -20.69
CA ASP A 202 -2.67 -33.18 -19.65
C ASP A 202 -1.52 -32.77 -18.70
N GLY A 203 -0.55 -32.01 -19.21
CA GLY A 203 0.54 -31.44 -18.41
C GLY A 203 0.04 -30.34 -17.47
N VAL A 204 -0.81 -29.43 -17.95
CA VAL A 204 -1.47 -28.39 -17.14
C VAL A 204 -2.38 -29.02 -16.09
N GLN A 205 -3.14 -30.05 -16.43
CA GLN A 205 -3.99 -30.76 -15.49
C GLN A 205 -3.18 -31.43 -14.38
N SER A 206 -2.10 -32.15 -14.74
CA SER A 206 -1.21 -32.80 -13.79
C SER A 206 -0.52 -31.79 -12.87
N ARG A 207 -0.02 -30.67 -13.42
CA ARG A 207 0.59 -29.58 -12.66
C ARG A 207 -0.40 -28.93 -11.70
N ASN A 208 -1.60 -28.57 -12.17
CA ASN A 208 -2.59 -27.87 -11.34
C ASN A 208 -3.14 -28.77 -10.24
N LYS A 209 -3.35 -30.07 -10.51
CA LYS A 209 -3.67 -31.08 -9.49
C LYS A 209 -2.62 -31.07 -8.39
N LEU A 210 -1.34 -31.22 -8.75
CA LEU A 210 -0.23 -31.24 -7.80
C LEU A 210 -0.18 -29.94 -6.96
N MET A 211 -0.29 -28.79 -7.61
CA MET A 211 -0.31 -27.49 -6.91
C MET A 211 -1.44 -27.41 -5.88
N LEU A 212 -2.66 -27.79 -6.24
CA LEU A 212 -3.82 -27.75 -5.34
C LEU A 212 -3.72 -28.77 -4.21
N THR A 213 -3.21 -29.97 -4.48
CA THR A 213 -2.92 -30.97 -3.45
C THR A 213 -1.89 -30.45 -2.45
N LEU A 214 -0.77 -29.88 -2.91
CA LEU A 214 0.25 -29.32 -2.02
C LEU A 214 -0.28 -28.16 -1.16
N LEU A 215 -1.07 -27.26 -1.73
CA LEU A 215 -1.71 -26.18 -0.98
C LEU A 215 -2.66 -26.69 0.10
N TYR A 216 -3.44 -27.73 -0.22
CA TYR A 216 -4.41 -28.31 0.70
C TYR A 216 -3.74 -29.10 1.83
N GLU A 217 -2.82 -30.02 1.50
CA GLU A 217 -2.21 -30.93 2.46
C GLU A 217 -1.16 -30.24 3.35
N LEU A 218 -0.38 -29.30 2.81
CA LEU A 218 0.69 -28.63 3.55
C LEU A 218 0.24 -27.31 4.19
N GLY A 219 -0.91 -26.77 3.79
CA GLY A 219 -1.40 -25.47 4.26
C GLY A 219 -0.48 -24.29 3.90
N ILE A 220 0.42 -24.47 2.92
CA ILE A 220 1.40 -23.47 2.51
C ILE A 220 0.76 -22.34 1.71
N ARG A 221 1.38 -21.15 1.75
CA ARG A 221 0.95 -20.02 0.93
C ARG A 221 1.36 -20.22 -0.52
N ARG A 222 0.64 -19.60 -1.46
CA ARG A 222 1.01 -19.59 -2.89
C ARG A 222 2.46 -19.16 -3.15
N GLY A 223 2.99 -18.22 -2.35
CA GLY A 223 4.38 -17.79 -2.47
C GLY A 223 5.39 -18.85 -2.00
N GLU A 224 5.03 -19.66 -1.02
CA GLU A 224 5.85 -20.78 -0.53
C GLU A 224 5.84 -21.92 -1.54
N LEU A 225 4.67 -22.24 -2.12
CA LEU A 225 4.53 -23.20 -3.22
C LEU A 225 5.46 -22.88 -4.41
N LEU A 226 5.60 -21.59 -4.76
CA LEU A 226 6.45 -21.14 -5.86
C LEU A 226 7.95 -21.29 -5.59
N ASN A 227 8.34 -21.45 -4.33
CA ASN A 227 9.75 -21.60 -3.93
C ASN A 227 10.16 -23.06 -3.75
N ILE A 228 9.23 -24.03 -3.87
CA ILE A 228 9.54 -25.46 -3.80
C ILE A 228 10.40 -25.86 -4.99
N LYS A 229 11.49 -26.57 -4.71
CA LYS A 229 12.41 -27.14 -5.70
C LYS A 229 12.31 -28.66 -5.71
N CYS A 230 12.79 -29.29 -6.78
CA CYS A 230 12.87 -30.74 -6.88
C CYS A 230 13.86 -31.38 -5.89
N GLU A 231 14.75 -30.57 -5.29
CA GLU A 231 15.78 -31.00 -4.33
C GLU A 231 15.33 -30.91 -2.86
N ASP A 232 14.18 -30.29 -2.58
CA ASP A 232 13.59 -30.20 -1.23
C ASP A 232 12.92 -31.52 -0.82
#